data_AF-A0A2E5NGF3-F1
#
_entry.id   AF-A0A2E5NGF3-F1
#
_cell.length_a   1.000
_cell.length_b   1.000
_cell.length_c   1.000
_cell.angle_alpha   90.00
_cell.angle_beta   90.00
_cell.angle_gamma   90.00
#
_symmetry.space_group_name_H-M   'P 1'
#
loop_
_entity.id
_entity.type
_entity.pdbx_description
1 polymer ?
#
loop_
_entity_poly.entity_id
_entity_poly.type
_entity_poly.pdbx_seq_one_letter_code
_entity_poly.pdbx_strand_id
1 'polypeptide(L)'
;MNPWIAHLENQDLKWIVDFGQGIYCDPGVSVLFCNPTLILDGELECRGHRRGSGALLGLSEWYLEAETSSLWQVTMPVWGLELPLTQKHRRSWSIALAVAMSAEIRLSQPDAQGLADVEAAQLKFRYVVSQVENTLWGI
;
A
#
# COMPACT_ATOMS: atom_id res chain seq x y z
N MET A 1 -2.23 -6.12 7.34
CA MET A 1 -2.35 -4.69 6.99
C MET A 1 -1.08 -3.97 7.40
N ASN A 2 -0.55 -3.05 6.58
CA ASN A 2 0.66 -2.29 6.87
C ASN A 2 0.29 -1.02 7.69
N PRO A 3 0.88 -0.79 8.89
CA PRO A 3 0.46 0.32 9.78
C PRO A 3 0.97 1.69 9.34
N TRP A 4 1.74 1.81 8.25
CA TRP A 4 2.35 3.08 7.80
C TRP A 4 1.38 4.25 7.71
N ILE A 5 0.14 3.99 7.28
CA ILE A 5 -0.89 5.01 7.08
C ILE A 5 -1.32 5.65 8.41
N ALA A 6 -1.10 5.00 9.55
CA ALA A 6 -1.30 5.57 10.88
C ALA A 6 -0.43 6.82 11.12
N HIS A 7 0.73 6.92 10.47
CA HIS A 7 1.71 7.98 10.66
C HIS A 7 1.56 9.14 9.65
N LEU A 8 0.54 9.09 8.79
CA LEU A 8 0.23 10.17 7.85
C LEU A 8 -0.72 11.19 8.47
N GLU A 9 -0.56 12.46 8.15
CA GLU A 9 -1.49 13.52 8.56
C GLU A 9 -2.72 13.56 7.64
N ASN A 10 -3.78 14.26 8.05
CA ASN A 10 -5.01 14.34 7.26
C ASN A 10 -4.79 14.91 5.85
N GLN A 11 -3.87 15.87 5.71
CA GLN A 11 -3.48 16.42 4.41
C GLN A 11 -2.83 15.38 3.49
N ASP A 12 -2.09 14.43 4.07
CA ASP A 12 -1.43 13.36 3.32
C ASP A 12 -2.46 12.31 2.86
N LEU A 13 -3.43 11.99 3.72
CA LEU A 13 -4.55 11.12 3.35
C LEU A 13 -5.37 11.73 2.21
N LYS A 14 -5.66 13.04 2.29
CA LYS A 14 -6.32 13.76 1.20
C LYS A 14 -5.48 13.71 -0.07
N TRP A 15 -4.16 13.90 0.02
CA TRP A 15 -3.27 13.79 -1.13
C TRP A 15 -3.33 12.40 -1.78
N ILE A 16 -3.38 11.32 -1.00
CA ILE A 16 -3.54 9.95 -1.53
C ILE A 16 -4.83 9.83 -2.34
N VAL A 17 -5.94 10.36 -1.82
CA VAL A 17 -7.25 10.33 -2.51
C VAL A 17 -7.22 11.18 -3.80
N ASP A 18 -6.67 12.39 -3.72
CA ASP A 18 -6.72 13.35 -4.82
C ASP A 18 -5.77 12.99 -5.98
N PHE A 19 -4.64 12.34 -5.69
CA PHE A 19 -3.56 12.10 -6.67
C PHE A 19 -3.23 10.62 -6.90
N GLY A 20 -3.80 9.71 -6.12
CA GLY A 20 -3.66 8.27 -6.34
C GLY A 20 -4.27 7.85 -7.68
N GLN A 21 -3.56 7.04 -8.44
CA GLN A 21 -4.02 6.54 -9.73
C GLN A 21 -4.65 5.16 -9.55
N GLY A 22 -5.92 5.05 -9.91
CA GLY A 22 -6.65 3.79 -9.82
C GLY A 22 -6.00 2.70 -10.66
N ILE A 23 -5.77 1.55 -10.04
CA ILE A 23 -5.34 0.34 -10.72
C ILE A 23 -6.33 -0.79 -10.48
N TYR A 24 -6.48 -1.64 -11.49
CA TYR A 24 -7.25 -2.87 -11.40
C TYR A 24 -6.44 -4.01 -11.99
N CYS A 25 -6.46 -5.17 -11.33
CA CYS A 25 -5.80 -6.38 -11.83
C CYS A 25 -6.76 -7.57 -11.77
N ASP A 26 -6.89 -8.27 -12.90
CA ASP A 26 -7.71 -9.48 -12.99
C ASP A 26 -7.06 -10.67 -12.27
N PRO A 27 -7.85 -11.59 -11.71
CA PRO A 27 -7.33 -12.85 -11.19
C PRO A 27 -6.50 -13.61 -12.22
N GLY A 28 -5.44 -14.27 -11.76
CA GLY A 28 -4.62 -15.14 -12.60
C GLY A 28 -3.47 -14.44 -13.30
N VAL A 29 -3.38 -13.11 -13.29
CA VAL A 29 -2.24 -12.38 -13.84
C VAL A 29 -1.10 -12.25 -12.81
N SER A 30 0.13 -12.08 -13.31
CA SER A 30 1.28 -11.70 -12.48
C SER A 30 1.63 -10.24 -12.73
N VAL A 31 1.90 -9.48 -11.68
CA VAL A 31 2.13 -8.03 -11.74
C VAL A 31 3.43 -7.66 -11.00
N LEU A 32 4.14 -6.68 -11.55
CA LEU A 32 5.24 -5.99 -10.90
C LEU A 32 4.77 -4.60 -10.49
N PHE A 33 4.95 -4.23 -9.22
CA PHE A 33 4.68 -2.88 -8.74
C PHE A 33 5.99 -2.10 -8.68
N CYS A 34 6.28 -1.35 -9.73
CA CYS A 34 7.48 -0.50 -9.78
C CYS A 34 7.30 0.81 -8.98
N ASN A 35 6.05 1.20 -8.73
CA ASN A 35 5.68 2.36 -7.94
C ASN A 35 4.95 1.92 -6.67
N PRO A 36 5.02 2.73 -5.58
CA PRO A 36 4.32 2.44 -4.35
C PRO A 36 2.82 2.36 -4.60
N THR A 37 2.22 1.22 -4.29
CA THR A 37 0.83 0.92 -4.61
C THR A 37 0.09 0.48 -3.35
N LEU A 38 -0.93 1.25 -2.95
CA LEU A 38 -1.80 0.91 -1.84
C LEU A 38 -2.93 0.00 -2.34
N ILE A 39 -3.01 -1.22 -1.81
CA ILE A 39 -4.10 -2.15 -2.12
C ILE A 39 -5.34 -1.72 -1.34
N LEU A 40 -6.42 -1.42 -2.05
CA LEU A 40 -7.72 -1.07 -1.46
C LEU A 40 -8.56 -2.32 -1.20
N ASP A 41 -8.58 -3.24 -2.16
CA ASP A 41 -9.29 -4.51 -2.03
C ASP A 41 -8.62 -5.62 -2.86
N GLY A 42 -8.88 -6.87 -2.50
CA GLY A 42 -8.35 -8.06 -3.17
C GLY A 42 -7.20 -8.73 -2.44
N GLU A 43 -6.61 -9.73 -3.09
CA GLU A 43 -5.52 -10.55 -2.54
C GLU A 43 -4.47 -10.86 -3.62
N LEU A 44 -3.21 -10.80 -3.22
CA LEU A 44 -2.03 -11.15 -4.01
C LEU A 44 -1.11 -12.08 -3.22
N GLU A 45 -0.36 -12.91 -3.93
CA GLU A 45 0.63 -13.80 -3.36
C GLU A 45 1.99 -13.63 -4.03
N CYS A 46 3.06 -13.60 -3.23
CA CYS A 46 4.44 -13.65 -3.72
C CYS A 46 5.23 -14.62 -2.85
N ARG A 47 5.77 -15.69 -3.45
CA ARG A 47 6.63 -16.68 -2.78
C ARG A 47 6.03 -17.19 -1.45
N GLY A 48 4.75 -17.56 -1.45
CA GLY A 48 4.02 -18.03 -0.28
C GLY A 48 3.56 -16.94 0.70
N HIS A 49 3.84 -15.66 0.44
CA HIS A 49 3.38 -14.55 1.26
C HIS A 49 2.15 -13.90 0.63
N ARG A 50 1.05 -13.87 1.37
CA ARG A 50 -0.18 -13.19 0.94
C ARG A 50 -0.25 -11.75 1.43
N ARG A 51 -0.80 -10.88 0.59
CA ARG A 51 -1.08 -9.47 0.86
C ARG A 51 -2.47 -9.14 0.33
N GLY A 52 -3.16 -8.21 0.98
CA GLY A 52 -4.49 -7.76 0.57
C GLY A 52 -4.72 -6.34 1.03
N SER A 53 -5.97 -5.98 1.32
CA SER A 53 -6.38 -4.62 1.69
C SER A 53 -5.47 -3.97 2.74
N GLY A 54 -5.07 -2.74 2.44
CA GLY A 54 -4.15 -1.92 3.24
C GLY A 54 -2.68 -2.37 3.20
N ALA A 55 -2.31 -3.26 2.28
CA ALA A 55 -0.91 -3.47 1.93
C ALA A 55 -0.39 -2.31 1.07
N LEU A 56 0.85 -1.90 1.30
CA LEU A 56 1.61 -1.03 0.41
C LEU A 56 2.66 -1.90 -0.27
N LEU A 57 2.63 -1.99 -1.60
CA LEU A 57 3.57 -2.76 -2.42
C LEU A 57 4.43 -1.83 -3.26
N GLY A 58 5.53 -2.32 -3.83
CA GLY A 58 6.41 -1.52 -4.70
C GLY A 58 7.23 -0.46 -3.97
N LEU A 59 7.18 -0.43 -2.63
CA LEU A 59 7.89 0.57 -1.84
C LEU A 59 9.39 0.32 -1.87
N SER A 60 9.83 -0.93 -1.76
CA SER A 60 11.25 -1.29 -1.81
C SER A 60 11.86 -0.94 -3.17
N GLU A 61 11.15 -1.23 -4.26
CA GLU A 61 11.52 -0.89 -5.64
C GLU A 61 11.68 0.63 -5.81
N TRP A 62 10.73 1.42 -5.30
CA TRP A 62 10.79 2.88 -5.43
C TRP A 62 11.74 3.57 -4.45
N TYR A 63 11.84 3.11 -3.20
CA TYR A 63 12.58 3.79 -2.14
C TYR A 63 14.05 3.37 -2.08
N LEU A 64 14.31 2.06 -2.23
CA LEU A 64 15.66 1.48 -2.17
C LEU A 64 16.27 1.24 -3.55
N GLU A 65 15.51 1.48 -4.62
CA GLU A 65 15.96 1.23 -6.00
C GLU A 65 16.39 -0.23 -6.17
N ALA A 66 15.63 -1.15 -5.56
CA ALA A 66 15.94 -2.57 -5.54
C ALA A 66 15.97 -3.14 -6.96
N GLU A 67 17.08 -3.78 -7.32
CA GLU A 67 17.31 -4.33 -8.68
C GLU A 67 16.38 -5.49 -9.02
N THR A 68 15.87 -6.21 -8.02
CA THR A 68 14.93 -7.32 -8.19
C THR A 68 13.57 -6.96 -7.62
N SER A 69 12.60 -6.73 -8.50
CA SER A 69 11.21 -6.52 -8.13
C SER A 69 10.51 -7.81 -7.74
N SER A 70 9.59 -7.72 -6.80
CA SER A 70 8.73 -8.85 -6.42
C SER A 70 7.63 -9.07 -7.47
N LEU A 71 7.58 -10.29 -8.04
CA LEU A 71 6.49 -10.70 -8.92
C LEU A 71 5.31 -11.23 -8.10
N TRP A 72 4.21 -10.48 -8.13
CA TRP A 72 3.00 -10.79 -7.38
C TRP A 72 1.99 -11.52 -8.26
N GLN A 73 1.48 -12.65 -7.80
CA GLN A 73 0.39 -13.37 -8.42
C GLN A 73 -0.94 -12.85 -7.86
N VAL A 74 -1.84 -12.43 -8.74
CA VAL A 74 -3.19 -11.96 -8.35
C VAL A 74 -4.10 -13.17 -8.14
N THR A 75 -4.54 -13.41 -6.89
CA THR A 75 -5.36 -14.57 -6.52
C THR A 75 -6.86 -14.25 -6.50
N MET A 76 -7.21 -12.99 -6.27
CA MET A 76 -8.57 -12.42 -6.36
C MET A 76 -8.50 -11.08 -7.11
N PRO A 77 -9.60 -10.54 -7.66
CA PRO A 77 -9.56 -9.24 -8.31
C PRO A 77 -8.99 -8.19 -7.37
N VAL A 78 -8.05 -7.38 -7.84
CA VAL A 78 -7.37 -6.38 -7.01
C VAL A 78 -7.74 -4.99 -7.47
N TRP A 79 -8.11 -4.16 -6.51
CA TRP A 79 -8.24 -2.72 -6.65
C TRP A 79 -7.15 -2.04 -5.83
N GLY A 80 -6.45 -1.08 -6.42
CA GLY A 80 -5.39 -0.35 -5.75
C GLY A 80 -5.29 1.09 -6.20
N LEU A 81 -4.43 1.83 -5.50
CA LEU A 81 -3.98 3.16 -5.87
C LEU A 81 -2.48 3.15 -6.03
N GLU A 82 -2.01 3.35 -7.25
CA GLU A 82 -0.62 3.71 -7.48
C GLU A 82 -0.41 5.15 -6.97
N LEU A 83 0.59 5.34 -6.10
CA LEU A 83 0.89 6.62 -5.49
C LEU A 83 2.04 7.28 -6.25
N PRO A 84 1.84 8.44 -6.90
CA PRO A 84 2.89 9.14 -7.64
C PRO A 84 3.84 9.87 -6.68
N LEU A 85 4.51 9.10 -5.81
CA LEU A 85 5.40 9.62 -4.78
C LEU A 85 6.63 10.28 -5.43
N THR A 86 7.13 11.30 -4.74
CA THR A 86 8.25 12.12 -5.21
C THR A 86 9.31 12.23 -4.13
N GLN A 87 10.46 12.85 -4.46
CA GLN A 87 11.52 13.12 -3.48
C GLN A 87 11.04 13.96 -2.29
N LYS A 88 10.00 14.81 -2.48
CA LYS A 88 9.37 15.54 -1.37
C LYS A 88 8.74 14.58 -0.36
N HIS A 89 8.01 13.56 -0.85
CA HIS A 89 7.38 12.54 -0.04
C HIS A 89 8.39 11.67 0.71
N ARG A 90 9.56 11.35 0.12
CA ARG A 90 10.64 10.65 0.84
C ARG A 90 11.02 11.36 2.14
N ARG A 91 11.00 12.70 2.17
CA ARG A 91 11.29 13.50 3.36
C ARG A 91 10.08 13.66 4.27
N SER A 92 8.97 14.13 3.73
CA SER A 92 7.78 14.46 4.53
C SER A 92 7.12 13.24 5.16
N TRP A 93 7.17 12.08 4.48
CA TRP A 93 6.58 10.83 4.97
C TRP A 93 7.64 9.87 5.53
N SER A 94 8.84 10.34 5.82
CA SER A 94 9.97 9.49 6.25
C SER A 94 9.62 8.51 7.36
N ILE A 95 8.86 8.93 8.38
CA ILE A 95 8.38 8.05 9.46
C ILE A 95 7.44 6.97 8.92
N ALA A 96 6.43 7.35 8.16
CA ALA A 96 5.47 6.41 7.57
C ALA A 96 6.18 5.40 6.65
N LEU A 97 7.11 5.87 5.80
CA LEU A 97 7.89 5.01 4.90
C LEU A 97 8.80 4.04 5.67
N ALA A 98 9.46 4.51 6.74
CA ALA A 98 10.28 3.63 7.58
C ALA A 98 9.42 2.55 8.27
N VAL A 99 8.23 2.92 8.75
CA VAL A 99 7.26 1.97 9.31
C VAL A 99 6.81 0.97 8.24
N ALA A 100 6.53 1.44 7.03
CA ALA A 100 6.13 0.57 5.92
C ALA A 100 7.20 -0.48 5.59
N MET A 101 8.45 -0.06 5.40
CA MET A 101 9.56 -0.98 5.13
C MET A 101 9.80 -1.95 6.29
N SER A 102 9.72 -1.46 7.53
CA SER A 102 9.87 -2.31 8.71
C SER A 102 8.74 -3.34 8.83
N ALA A 103 7.52 -2.99 8.43
CA ALA A 103 6.39 -3.90 8.38
C ALA A 103 6.55 -4.93 7.26
N GLU A 104 7.08 -4.56 6.09
CA GLU A 104 7.38 -5.51 5.00
C GLU A 104 8.34 -6.61 5.49
N ILE A 105 9.43 -6.23 6.16
CA ILE A 105 10.41 -7.19 6.71
C ILE A 105 9.75 -8.09 7.76
N ARG A 106 9.01 -7.51 8.71
CA ARG A 106 8.34 -8.28 9.78
C ARG A 106 7.26 -9.22 9.25
N LEU A 107 6.50 -8.80 8.23
CA LEU A 107 5.48 -9.64 7.59
C LEU A 107 6.07 -10.75 6.70
N SER A 108 7.40 -10.86 6.62
CA SER A 108 8.10 -12.03 6.05
C SER A 108 8.61 -13.01 7.13
N GLN A 109 8.45 -12.66 8.42
CA GLN A 109 8.85 -13.48 9.55
C GLN A 109 7.61 -14.16 10.18
N PRO A 110 7.66 -15.48 10.42
CA PRO A 110 6.52 -16.25 10.94
C PRO A 110 6.10 -15.88 12.37
N ASP A 111 6.99 -15.27 13.17
CA ASP A 111 6.77 -14.98 14.59
C ASP A 111 6.49 -13.50 14.90
N ALA A 112 6.21 -12.68 13.89
CA ALA A 112 5.99 -11.24 14.10
C ALA A 112 4.65 -10.98 14.85
N GLN A 113 4.73 -10.85 16.18
CA GLN A 113 3.60 -10.42 17.00
C GLN A 113 3.40 -8.89 16.93
N GLY A 114 2.16 -8.48 16.69
CA GLY A 114 1.64 -7.14 16.97
C GLY A 114 2.36 -6.00 16.25
N LEU A 115 1.90 -5.65 15.04
CA LEU A 115 2.22 -4.33 14.48
C LEU A 115 1.54 -3.28 15.36
N ALA A 116 2.29 -2.29 15.84
CA ALA A 116 1.71 -1.14 16.55
C ALA A 116 0.78 -0.34 15.61
N ASP A 117 -0.15 0.41 16.18
CA ASP A 117 -1.00 1.38 15.47
C ASP A 117 -1.96 0.80 14.41
N VAL A 118 -2.25 -0.50 14.47
CA VAL A 118 -3.17 -1.17 13.54
C VAL A 118 -4.58 -0.55 13.56
N GLU A 119 -5.09 -0.14 14.72
CA GLU A 119 -6.42 0.47 14.81
C GLU A 119 -6.47 1.86 14.13
N ALA A 120 -5.48 2.71 14.41
CA ALA A 120 -5.35 4.01 13.75
C ALA A 120 -5.16 3.87 12.24
N ALA A 121 -4.35 2.89 11.82
CA ALA A 121 -4.18 2.55 10.42
C ALA A 121 -5.50 2.09 9.77
N GLN A 122 -6.29 1.25 10.44
CA GLN A 122 -7.59 0.79 9.92
C GLN A 122 -8.56 1.95 9.73
N LEU A 123 -8.62 2.88 10.70
CA LEU A 123 -9.51 4.03 10.63
C LEU A 123 -9.14 4.94 9.44
N LYS A 124 -7.85 5.24 9.27
CA LYS A 124 -7.36 6.05 8.14
C LYS A 124 -7.50 5.35 6.80
N PHE A 125 -7.30 4.03 6.76
CA PHE A 125 -7.52 3.23 5.57
C PHE A 125 -8.99 3.25 5.12
N ARG A 126 -9.93 3.04 6.05
CA ARG A 126 -11.37 3.15 5.76
C ARG A 126 -11.75 4.54 5.25
N TYR A 127 -11.14 5.60 5.81
CA TYR A 127 -11.33 6.95 5.30
C TYR A 127 -10.90 7.05 3.83
N VAL A 128 -9.69 6.60 3.48
CA VAL A 128 -9.20 6.64 2.09
C VAL A 128 -10.14 5.88 1.15
N VAL A 129 -10.51 4.64 1.49
CA VAL A 129 -11.44 3.82 0.67
C VAL A 129 -12.76 4.56 0.44
N SER A 130 -13.38 5.06 1.51
CA SER A 130 -14.67 5.78 1.42
C SER A 130 -14.58 7.05 0.57
N GLN A 131 -13.48 7.81 0.66
CA GLN A 131 -13.31 9.01 -0.14
C GLN A 131 -13.04 8.72 -1.62
N VAL A 132 -12.27 7.67 -1.92
CA VAL A 132 -12.04 7.21 -3.30
C VAL A 132 -13.34 6.76 -3.94
N GLU A 133 -14.15 5.96 -3.24
CA GLU A 133 -15.49 5.58 -3.70
C GLU A 133 -16.35 6.82 -4.00
N ASN A 134 -16.45 7.76 -3.06
CA ASN A 134 -17.22 8.99 -3.26
C ASN A 134 -16.73 9.84 -4.44
N THR A 135 -15.44 9.81 -4.74
CA THR A 135 -14.86 10.55 -5.87
C THR A 135 -15.18 9.88 -7.22
N LEU A 136 -15.22 8.55 -7.25
CA LEU A 136 -15.56 7.75 -8.44
C LEU A 136 -17.06 7.76 -8.75
N TRP A 137 -17.91 7.77 -7.71
CA TRP A 137 -19.37 7.80 -7.84
C TRP A 137 -19.97 9.23 -7.80
N GLY A 138 -19.13 10.26 -7.66
CA GLY A 138 -19.53 11.67 -7.58
C GLY A 138 -19.66 12.39 -8.93
N ILE A 139 -19.70 11.65 -10.05
CA ILE A 139 -19.99 12.13 -11.42
C ILE A 139 -21.40 11.68 -11.80
#